data_AF-A0A0G4LR28-F1
#
_entry.id   AF-A0A0G4LR28-F1
#
_cell.length_a   1.000
_cell.length_b   1.000
_cell.length_c   1.000
_cell.angle_alpha   90.00
_cell.angle_beta   90.00
_cell.angle_gamma   90.00
#
_symmetry.space_group_name_H-M   'P 1'
#
loop_
_entity.id
_entity.type
_entity.pdbx_description
1 polymer ?
#
loop_
_entity_poly.entity_id
_entity_poly.type
_entity_poly.pdbx_seq_one_letter_code
_entity_poly.pdbx_strand_id
1 'polypeptide(L)'
;MLYQVDPSGSYFPWKATAIGKSATSAKTFLEKRYTEGLELEDAVHIALLTLKETIEGEMSGETIEIGIVGPPADHLLGIEGVEGATGPRFRKLTPQEIEDYLTNL
;
A
#
# COMPACT_ATOMS: atom_id res chain seq x y z
N MET A 1 -7.77 -8.74 3.89
CA MET A 1 -6.68 -9.72 4.10
C MET A 1 -5.73 -9.63 2.93
N LEU A 2 -4.42 -9.63 3.17
CA LEU A 2 -3.38 -9.61 2.15
C LEU A 2 -2.90 -11.05 1.90
N TYR A 3 -2.57 -11.40 0.66
CA TYR A 3 -2.05 -12.71 0.30
C TYR A 3 -0.75 -12.61 -0.49
N GLN A 4 0.19 -13.49 -0.18
CA GLN A 4 1.41 -13.72 -0.97
C GLN A 4 1.29 -15.09 -1.63
N VAL A 5 1.65 -15.18 -2.91
CA VAL A 5 1.73 -16.44 -3.66
C VAL A 5 3.18 -16.70 -4.05
N ASP A 6 3.69 -17.88 -3.72
CA ASP A 6 5.04 -18.31 -4.09
C ASP A 6 5.00 -19.08 -5.43
N PRO A 7 6.12 -19.20 -6.17
CA PRO A 7 6.16 -19.86 -7.48
C PRO A 7 5.66 -21.32 -7.50
N SER A 8 5.62 -21.99 -6.35
CA SER A 8 5.06 -23.34 -6.18
C SER A 8 3.52 -23.38 -6.25
N GLY A 9 2.86 -22.23 -6.25
CA GLY A 9 1.40 -22.10 -6.13
C GLY A 9 0.90 -22.07 -4.68
N SER A 10 1.80 -22.16 -3.70
CA SER A 10 1.44 -21.98 -2.28
C SER A 10 1.06 -20.53 -2.02
N TYR A 11 0.01 -20.29 -1.23
CA TYR A 11 -0.41 -18.96 -0.84
C TYR A 11 -0.57 -18.83 0.67
N PHE A 12 -0.26 -17.66 1.20
CA PHE A 12 -0.25 -17.40 2.63
C PHE A 12 -0.96 -16.07 2.94
N PRO A 13 -1.89 -16.03 3.91
CA PRO A 13 -2.48 -14.79 4.38
C PRO A 13 -1.51 -14.03 5.29
N TRP A 14 -1.48 -12.71 5.16
CA TRP A 14 -0.63 -11.81 5.95
C TRP A 14 -1.40 -10.63 6.51
N LYS A 15 -0.96 -10.16 7.69
CA LYS A 15 -1.35 -8.85 8.24
C LYS A 15 -0.50 -7.74 7.61
N ALA A 16 0.81 -7.97 7.51
CA ALA A 16 1.78 -7.18 6.77
C ALA A 16 2.91 -8.11 6.28
N THR A 17 3.47 -7.87 5.11
CA THR A 17 4.59 -8.67 4.57
C THR A 17 5.38 -7.85 3.54
N ALA A 18 6.60 -8.30 3.23
CA ALA A 18 7.45 -7.75 2.18
C ALA A 18 8.16 -8.89 1.41
N ILE A 19 8.48 -8.66 0.15
CA ILE A 19 9.19 -9.61 -0.73
C ILE A 19 10.31 -8.88 -1.50
N GLY A 20 11.25 -9.62 -2.08
CA GLY A 20 12.37 -9.05 -2.87
C GLY A 20 13.69 -8.91 -2.12
N LYS A 21 14.62 -8.10 -2.67
CA LYS A 21 16.03 -8.00 -2.26
C LYS A 21 16.22 -7.77 -0.76
N SER A 22 15.41 -6.88 -0.17
CA SER A 22 15.54 -6.43 1.23
C SER A 22 14.36 -6.91 2.10
N ALA A 23 13.71 -8.03 1.72
CA ALA A 23 12.50 -8.51 2.39
C ALA A 23 12.70 -8.81 3.89
N THR A 24 13.86 -9.37 4.28
CA THR A 24 14.12 -9.74 5.68
C THR A 24 14.15 -8.52 6.61
N SER A 25 14.83 -7.44 6.21
CA SER A 25 14.87 -6.19 6.98
C SER A 25 13.52 -5.49 6.97
N ALA A 26 12.85 -5.44 5.81
CA ALA A 26 11.51 -4.88 5.69
C ALA A 26 10.49 -5.57 6.60
N LYS A 27 10.47 -6.92 6.63
CA LYS A 27 9.58 -7.69 7.51
C LYS A 27 9.86 -7.40 8.98
N THR A 28 11.13 -7.33 9.38
CA THR A 28 11.52 -6.97 10.76
C THR A 28 11.02 -5.58 11.14
N PHE A 29 11.02 -4.62 10.20
CA PHE A 29 10.50 -3.28 10.43
C PHE A 29 8.97 -3.29 10.57
N LEU A 30 8.28 -3.99 9.66
CA LEU A 30 6.82 -4.15 9.70
C LEU A 30 6.35 -4.82 11.00
N GLU A 31 7.04 -5.85 11.47
CA GLU A 31 6.72 -6.54 12.74
C GLU A 31 6.74 -5.60 13.95
N LYS A 32 7.59 -4.56 13.94
CA LYS A 32 7.69 -3.59 15.03
C LYS A 32 6.67 -2.48 14.96
N ARG A 33 6.23 -2.11 13.75
CA ARG A 33 5.35 -0.95 13.51
C ARG A 33 3.89 -1.32 13.33
N TYR A 34 3.63 -2.54 12.87
CA TYR A 34 2.27 -3.02 12.68
C TYR A 34 1.56 -3.18 14.02
N THR A 35 0.34 -2.66 14.10
CA THR A 35 -0.59 -2.89 15.20
C THR A 35 -1.98 -3.22 14.63
N GLU A 36 -2.81 -3.89 15.42
CA GLU A 36 -4.19 -4.12 15.00
C GLU A 36 -4.99 -2.81 15.04
N GLY A 37 -5.83 -2.60 14.03
CA GLY A 37 -6.66 -1.39 13.92
C GLY A 37 -5.97 -0.17 13.31
N LEU A 38 -4.84 -0.34 12.62
CA LEU A 38 -4.24 0.73 11.80
C LEU A 38 -5.24 1.24 10.76
N GLU A 39 -5.39 2.55 10.70
CA GLU A 39 -6.11 3.23 9.61
C GLU A 39 -5.30 3.15 8.31
N LEU A 40 -5.99 3.35 7.18
CA LEU A 40 -5.36 3.22 5.86
C LEU A 40 -4.20 4.22 5.68
N GLU A 41 -4.37 5.44 6.16
CA GLU A 41 -3.36 6.51 6.14
C GLU A 41 -2.08 6.10 6.90
N ASP A 42 -2.24 5.56 8.11
CA ASP A 42 -1.11 5.09 8.92
C ASP A 42 -0.41 3.90 8.27
N ALA A 43 -1.17 3.00 7.63
CA ALA A 43 -0.61 1.88 6.89
C ALA A 43 0.23 2.33 5.67
N VAL A 44 -0.22 3.36 4.94
CA VAL A 44 0.55 3.96 3.84
C VAL A 44 1.84 4.59 4.36
N HIS A 45 1.76 5.33 5.47
CA HIS A 45 2.93 5.93 6.10
C HIS A 45 3.96 4.87 6.56
N ILE A 46 3.50 3.79 7.21
CA ILE A 46 4.37 2.68 7.62
C ILE A 46 4.99 1.98 6.39
N ALA A 47 4.23 1.80 5.30
CA ALA A 47 4.74 1.21 4.07
C ALA A 47 5.87 2.06 3.46
N LEU A 48 5.68 3.38 3.37
CA LEU A 48 6.70 4.30 2.87
C LEU A 48 7.93 4.35 3.77
N LEU A 49 7.77 4.39 5.10
CA LEU A 49 8.89 4.27 6.04
C LEU A 49 9.69 2.99 5.82
N THR A 50 8.99 1.87 5.62
CA THR A 50 9.63 0.57 5.38
C THR A 50 10.43 0.58 4.08
N LEU A 51 9.90 1.21 3.03
CA LEU A 51 10.60 1.38 1.76
C LEU A 51 11.83 2.28 1.89
N LYS A 52 11.71 3.39 2.63
CA LYS A 52 12.80 4.36 2.86
C LYS A 52 14.04 3.72 3.50
N GLU A 53 13.83 2.78 4.42
CA GLU A 53 14.92 2.04 5.06
C GLU A 53 15.58 0.99 4.16
N THR A 54 14.96 0.63 3.03
CA THR A 54 15.37 -0.52 2.21
C THR A 54 15.71 -0.20 0.77
N ILE A 55 15.31 0.98 0.26
CA ILE A 55 15.58 1.42 -1.09
C ILE A 55 16.97 2.04 -1.21
N GLU A 56 17.66 1.72 -2.30
CA GLU A 56 18.93 2.34 -2.68
C GLU A 56 18.61 3.46 -3.69
N GLY A 57 18.59 4.73 -3.24
CA GLY A 57 18.34 5.88 -4.12
C GLY A 57 17.40 6.92 -3.52
N GLU A 58 16.95 7.84 -4.37
CA GLU A 58 15.97 8.87 -4.01
C GLU A 58 14.55 8.28 -3.99
N MET A 59 13.79 8.59 -2.93
CA MET A 59 12.36 8.33 -2.87
C MET A 59 11.61 9.56 -3.35
N SER A 60 10.76 9.37 -4.35
CA SER A 60 9.89 10.39 -4.94
C SER A 60 8.63 9.75 -5.49
N GLY A 61 7.62 10.56 -5.80
CA GLY A 61 6.35 10.11 -6.40
C GLY A 61 6.53 9.46 -7.79
N GLU A 62 7.66 9.70 -8.46
CA GLU A 62 7.99 9.10 -9.76
C GLU A 62 8.76 7.77 -9.64
N THR A 63 9.40 7.52 -8.49
CA THR A 63 10.22 6.32 -8.25
C THR A 63 9.50 5.25 -7.45
N ILE A 64 8.39 5.62 -6.79
CA ILE A 64 7.58 4.74 -5.95
C ILE A 64 6.20 4.57 -6.58
N GLU A 65 5.66 3.36 -6.50
CA GLU A 65 4.26 3.10 -6.81
C GLU A 65 3.52 2.55 -5.60
N ILE A 66 2.34 3.10 -5.32
CA ILE A 66 1.45 2.64 -4.25
C ILE A 66 0.05 2.43 -4.79
N GLY A 67 -0.53 1.27 -4.48
CA GLY A 67 -1.94 0.95 -4.67
C GLY A 67 -2.61 0.66 -3.33
N ILE A 68 -3.80 1.22 -3.12
CA ILE A 68 -4.60 1.04 -1.91
C ILE A 68 -5.92 0.34 -2.23
N VAL A 69 -6.45 -0.39 -1.25
CA VAL A 69 -7.80 -0.95 -1.28
C VAL A 69 -8.55 -0.41 -0.07
N GLY A 70 -9.55 0.46 -0.31
CA GLY A 70 -10.25 1.20 0.74
C GLY A 70 -11.78 1.20 0.60
N PRO A 71 -12.45 2.25 1.12
CA PRO A 71 -13.85 2.52 0.83
C PRO A 71 -14.12 2.67 -0.69
N PRO A 72 -15.36 2.45 -1.15
CA PRO A 72 -15.70 2.65 -2.56
C PRO A 72 -15.39 4.08 -3.02
N ALA A 73 -14.73 4.20 -4.17
CA ALA A 73 -14.42 5.47 -4.81
C ALA A 73 -15.43 5.76 -5.91
N ASP A 74 -16.63 6.23 -5.55
CA ASP A 74 -17.75 6.44 -6.50
C ASP A 74 -17.40 7.41 -7.64
N HIS A 75 -16.50 8.37 -7.38
CA HIS A 75 -15.99 9.28 -8.41
C HIS A 75 -15.20 8.58 -9.54
N LEU A 76 -14.75 7.34 -9.33
CA LEU A 76 -14.07 6.52 -10.35
C LEU A 76 -15.03 5.62 -11.15
N LEU A 77 -16.32 5.64 -10.84
CA LEU A 77 -17.31 4.77 -11.48
C LEU A 77 -17.61 5.19 -12.94
N GLY A 78 -17.45 6.48 -13.26
CA GLY A 78 -17.65 7.02 -14.61
C GLY A 78 -19.11 7.06 -15.09
N ILE A 79 -20.06 6.62 -14.26
CA ILE A 79 -21.51 6.69 -14.49
C ILE A 79 -22.22 7.19 -13.24
N GLU A 80 -23.30 7.92 -13.42
CA GLU A 80 -24.13 8.46 -12.34
C GLU A 80 -25.58 7.96 -12.46
N GLY A 81 -26.31 7.89 -11.34
CA GLY A 81 -27.75 7.61 -11.33
C GLY A 81 -28.15 6.12 -11.45
N VAL A 82 -27.20 5.19 -11.38
CA VAL A 82 -27.52 3.75 -11.30
C VAL A 82 -27.68 3.32 -9.85
N GLU A 83 -28.90 2.92 -9.48
CA GLU A 83 -29.21 2.47 -8.13
C GLU A 83 -28.39 1.22 -7.76
N GLY A 84 -27.68 1.29 -6.64
CA GLY A 84 -26.83 0.21 -6.14
C GLY A 84 -25.44 0.10 -6.80
N ALA A 85 -25.10 0.96 -7.76
CA ALA A 85 -23.75 0.99 -8.30
C ALA A 85 -22.78 1.67 -7.33
N THR A 86 -21.66 1.02 -7.05
CA THR A 86 -20.58 1.55 -6.18
C THR A 86 -19.27 1.55 -6.94
N GLY A 87 -18.45 2.58 -6.71
CA GLY A 87 -17.13 2.71 -7.32
C GLY A 87 -16.15 1.60 -6.92
N PRO A 88 -15.03 1.47 -7.64
CA PRO A 88 -13.97 0.55 -7.28
C PRO A 88 -13.40 0.87 -5.90
N ARG A 89 -12.97 -0.16 -5.18
CA ARG A 89 -12.25 0.00 -3.90
C ARG A 89 -10.75 0.15 -4.08
N PHE A 90 -10.22 -0.33 -5.21
CA PHE A 90 -8.81 -0.19 -5.55
C PHE A 90 -8.56 1.18 -6.18
N ARG A 91 -7.46 1.82 -5.77
CA ARG A 91 -6.97 3.06 -6.36
C ARG A 91 -5.44 3.07 -6.34
N LYS A 92 -4.83 3.52 -7.43
CA LYS A 92 -3.41 3.87 -7.48
C LYS A 92 -3.24 5.30 -6.99
N LEU A 93 -2.31 5.54 -6.07
CA LEU A 93 -1.95 6.90 -5.66
C LEU A 93 -1.21 7.59 -6.81
N THR A 94 -1.52 8.87 -7.00
CA THR A 94 -0.80 9.73 -7.95
C THR A 94 0.60 10.06 -7.41
N PRO A 95 1.56 10.41 -8.29
CA PRO A 95 2.87 10.88 -7.85
C PRO A 95 2.78 12.03 -6.84
N GLN A 96 1.87 12.99 -7.07
CA GLN A 96 1.66 14.10 -6.14
C GLN A 96 1.19 13.65 -4.76
N GLU A 97 0.24 12.71 -4.68
CA GLU A 97 -0.20 12.18 -3.38
C GLU A 97 0.95 11.48 -2.65
N ILE A 98 1.80 10.76 -3.36
CA ILE A 98 3.00 10.12 -2.79
C ILE A 98 3.96 11.19 -2.26
N GLU A 99 4.21 12.27 -3.01
CA GLU A 99 5.03 13.40 -2.56
C GLU A 99 4.46 14.09 -1.31
N ASP A 100 3.14 14.22 -1.23
CA ASP A 100 2.47 14.78 -0.05
C ASP A 100 2.70 13.89 1.19
N TYR A 101 2.68 12.57 1.05
CA TYR A 101 3.08 11.67 2.14
C TYR A 101 4.57 11.80 2.48
N LEU A 102 5.44 11.90 1.47
CA LEU A 102 6.90 12.02 1.63
C LEU A 102 7.32 13.30 2.35
N THR A 103 6.58 14.38 2.16
CA THR A 103 6.83 15.66 2.84
C THR A 103 6.48 15.58 4.33
N ASN A 104 5.58 14.68 4.72
CA ASN A 104 5.09 14.48 6.09
C ASN A 104 5.75 13.28 6.80
N LEU A 105 6.88 12.80 6.27
CA LEU A 105 7.58 11.58 6.68
C LEU A 105 8.76 11.81 7.65
#